data_AF-A0A2D4S864-F1
#
_entry.id   AF-A0A2D4S864-F1
#
_cell.length_a   1.000
_cell.length_b   1.000
_cell.length_c   1.000
_cell.angle_alpha   90.00
_cell.angle_beta   90.00
_cell.angle_gamma   90.00
#
_symmetry.space_group_name_H-M   'P 1'
#
loop_
_entity.id
_entity.type
_entity.pdbx_description
1 polymer ?
#
loop_
_entity_poly.entity_id
_entity_poly.type
_entity_poly.pdbx_seq_one_letter_code
_entity_poly.pdbx_strand_id
1 'polypeptide(L)'
;MDNNDLRRLGEFGNWYELLPTSGYERPFHSSVMVGNGFITGRQGMGHVLTIAKDYQKTVDFYTDVLGFRISDYIRDSETLPGVELDATFLHTHTGRHHSLATAHIPAPKKMHHFMVEAQDLNDVGQAYDRCIEAGYDMFSGIGHHPNDKVISFYVQSPSGFGLEFGHGSVVIDDDTWEVKNYQQMSDWGHKPQSGKQLL
;
A
#
# COMPACT_ATOMS: atom_id res chain seq x y z
N MET A 1 -3.13 24.77 19.76
CA MET A 1 -3.57 23.37 19.91
C MET A 1 -5.06 23.40 19.72
N ASP A 2 -5.50 23.18 18.49
CA ASP A 2 -6.91 23.21 18.14
C ASP A 2 -7.52 21.82 18.41
N ASN A 3 -8.71 21.78 18.97
CA ASN A 3 -9.24 20.66 19.75
C ASN A 3 -9.91 19.55 18.89
N ASN A 4 -9.41 19.33 17.67
CA ASN A 4 -10.04 18.47 16.66
C ASN A 4 -9.34 17.12 16.42
N ASP A 5 -8.24 16.85 17.13
CA ASP A 5 -7.49 15.60 16.97
C ASP A 5 -8.23 14.45 17.69
N LEU A 6 -9.01 13.68 16.93
CA LEU A 6 -9.61 12.45 17.42
C LEU A 6 -8.58 11.33 17.37
N ARG A 7 -7.95 11.06 18.53
CA ARG A 7 -7.16 9.84 18.75
C ARG A 7 -8.04 8.78 19.39
N ARG A 8 -8.40 7.75 18.63
CA ARG A 8 -9.03 6.54 19.18
C ARG A 8 -8.11 5.35 18.99
N LEU A 9 -8.02 4.52 20.02
CA LEU A 9 -7.70 3.12 19.83
C LEU A 9 -8.77 2.57 18.88
N GLY A 10 -8.39 2.17 17.67
CA GLY A 10 -9.28 1.35 16.86
C GLY A 10 -9.58 0.08 17.62
N GLU A 11 -10.79 -0.45 17.50
CA GLU A 11 -11.22 -1.68 18.20
C GLU A 11 -10.35 -2.91 17.87
N PHE A 12 -9.45 -2.78 16.90
CA PHE A 12 -8.58 -3.82 16.35
C PHE A 12 -7.09 -3.64 16.68
N GLY A 13 -6.75 -2.64 17.52
CA GLY A 13 -5.40 -2.44 18.06
C GLY A 13 -4.44 -1.66 17.16
N ASN A 14 -4.93 -1.00 16.11
CA ASN A 14 -4.23 0.06 15.39
C ASN A 14 -4.62 1.43 15.96
N TRP A 15 -3.69 2.38 15.91
CA TRP A 15 -3.95 3.77 16.28
C TRP A 15 -4.37 4.54 15.04
N TYR A 16 -5.51 5.23 15.11
CA TYR A 16 -5.98 6.12 14.05
C TYR A 16 -6.02 7.54 14.57
N GLU A 17 -5.52 8.47 13.75
CA GLU A 17 -5.56 9.91 14.01
C GLU A 17 -6.17 10.57 12.77
N LEU A 18 -7.23 11.35 12.97
CA LEU A 18 -7.86 12.14 11.92
C LEU A 18 -7.46 13.60 12.15
N LEU A 19 -6.76 14.19 11.17
CA LEU A 19 -6.29 15.56 11.21
C LEU A 19 -6.89 16.34 10.04
N PRO A 20 -7.28 17.61 10.22
CA PRO A 20 -7.52 18.51 9.09
C PRO A 20 -6.23 18.63 8.27
N THR A 21 -6.36 18.68 6.93
CA THR A 21 -5.22 18.69 6.02
C THR A 21 -4.23 19.80 6.37
N SER A 22 -3.01 19.43 6.73
CA SER A 22 -1.86 20.33 6.79
C SER A 22 -0.97 20.03 5.58
N GLY A 23 -0.77 21.04 4.74
CA GLY A 23 0.21 20.98 3.65
C GLY A 23 1.57 21.44 4.15
N TYR A 24 2.64 20.82 3.65
CA TYR A 24 3.98 21.41 3.76
C TYR A 24 4.16 22.43 2.65
N GLU A 25 4.64 23.64 2.97
CA GLU A 25 4.86 24.71 1.97
C GLU A 25 5.87 24.33 0.87
N ARG A 26 6.72 23.31 1.13
CA ARG A 26 7.74 22.82 0.21
C ARG A 26 7.73 21.28 0.18
N PRO A 27 7.21 20.65 -0.88
CA PRO A 27 7.30 19.21 -1.06
C PRO A 27 8.76 18.74 -1.02
N PHE A 28 9.00 17.55 -0.47
CA PHE A 28 10.33 16.94 -0.53
C PHE A 28 10.71 16.68 -1.99
N HIS A 29 11.96 17.02 -2.34
CA HIS A 29 12.55 16.76 -3.64
C HIS A 29 13.92 16.09 -3.47
N SER A 30 14.12 14.96 -4.13
CA SER A 30 15.38 14.24 -4.13
C SER A 30 16.21 14.63 -5.36
N SER A 31 17.46 15.03 -5.17
CA SER A 31 18.36 15.38 -6.29
C SER A 31 18.77 14.19 -7.16
N VAL A 32 18.46 12.96 -6.73
CA VAL A 32 18.76 11.73 -7.47
C VAL A 32 17.53 11.16 -8.19
N MET A 33 16.37 11.82 -8.08
CA MET A 33 15.19 11.48 -8.88
C MET A 33 15.23 12.24 -10.19
N VAL A 34 14.76 11.58 -11.25
CA VAL A 34 14.57 12.17 -12.58
C VAL A 34 13.17 12.76 -12.73
N GLY A 35 12.16 12.17 -12.09
CA GLY A 35 10.80 12.69 -12.07
C GLY A 35 10.64 13.87 -11.12
N ASN A 36 9.49 14.54 -11.22
CA ASN A 36 9.15 15.70 -10.36
C ASN A 36 8.71 15.30 -8.94
N GLY A 37 9.32 14.25 -8.39
CA GLY A 37 9.04 13.71 -7.05
C GLY A 37 7.91 12.68 -7.03
N PHE A 38 7.01 12.83 -6.07
CA PHE A 38 6.01 11.81 -5.71
C PHE A 38 4.58 12.30 -6.01
N ILE A 39 3.64 11.37 -6.16
CA ILE A 39 2.21 11.67 -6.29
C ILE A 39 1.63 11.84 -4.89
N THR A 40 1.71 13.08 -4.35
CA THR A 40 1.28 13.41 -2.98
C THR A 40 0.22 14.52 -2.88
N GLY A 41 -0.27 15.01 -4.03
CA GLY A 41 -1.30 16.04 -4.10
C GLY A 41 -2.68 15.53 -3.69
N ARG A 42 -3.67 15.65 -4.56
CA ARG A 42 -5.05 15.19 -4.30
C ARG A 42 -5.11 13.74 -3.81
N GLN A 43 -4.23 12.87 -4.29
CA GLN A 43 -4.20 11.44 -3.98
C GLN A 43 -3.54 11.10 -2.62
N GLY A 44 -2.98 12.07 -1.89
CA GLY A 44 -2.28 11.82 -0.63
C GLY A 44 -1.01 10.99 -0.80
N MET A 45 -0.42 10.51 0.30
CA MET A 45 0.95 9.98 0.34
C MET A 45 1.19 8.66 -0.43
N GLY A 46 0.14 7.92 -0.78
CA GLY A 46 0.20 6.53 -1.20
C GLY A 46 -0.78 5.70 -0.38
N HIS A 47 -0.37 4.51 0.06
CA HIS A 47 -1.21 3.63 0.87
C HIS A 47 -0.49 2.98 2.04
N VAL A 48 -1.28 2.41 2.94
CA VAL A 48 -0.80 1.48 3.97
C VAL A 48 -1.58 0.18 3.87
N LEU A 49 -0.89 -0.95 4.01
CA LEU A 49 -1.52 -2.26 4.19
C LEU A 49 -1.36 -2.71 5.64
N THR A 50 -2.50 -3.00 6.27
CA THR A 50 -2.58 -3.44 7.66
C THR A 50 -3.05 -4.89 7.76
N ILE A 51 -2.52 -5.60 8.74
CA ILE A 51 -2.89 -6.99 9.02
C ILE A 51 -4.01 -6.98 10.06
N ALA A 52 -5.19 -7.43 9.64
CA ALA A 52 -6.37 -7.51 10.47
C ALA A 52 -6.29 -8.72 11.40
N LYS A 53 -6.62 -8.52 12.68
CA LYS A 53 -6.85 -9.63 13.62
C LYS A 53 -8.23 -10.26 13.44
N ASP A 54 -9.23 -9.42 13.20
CA ASP A 54 -10.60 -9.81 12.87
C ASP A 54 -10.93 -9.13 11.53
N TYR A 55 -10.87 -9.92 10.46
CA TYR A 55 -10.89 -9.40 9.11
C TYR A 55 -12.16 -8.63 8.79
N GLN A 56 -13.32 -9.28 8.98
CA GLN A 56 -14.61 -8.69 8.63
C GLN A 56 -14.86 -7.42 9.44
N LYS A 57 -14.65 -7.45 10.76
CA LYS A 57 -14.87 -6.25 11.59
C LYS A 57 -13.93 -5.10 11.23
N THR A 58 -12.71 -5.41 10.78
CA THR A 58 -11.77 -4.37 10.34
C THR A 58 -12.26 -3.72 9.05
N VAL A 59 -12.78 -4.51 8.10
CA VAL A 59 -13.40 -4.00 6.87
C VAL A 59 -14.63 -3.16 7.21
N ASP A 60 -15.55 -3.67 8.04
CA ASP A 60 -16.78 -2.97 8.45
C ASP A 60 -16.44 -1.62 9.13
N PHE A 61 -15.39 -1.57 9.94
CA PHE A 61 -14.95 -0.31 10.55
C PHE A 61 -14.48 0.70 9.50
N TYR A 62 -13.69 0.26 8.51
CA TYR A 62 -13.22 1.18 7.47
C TYR A 62 -14.36 1.68 6.60
N THR A 63 -15.34 0.84 6.26
CA THR A 63 -16.47 1.23 5.41
C THR A 63 -17.52 2.02 6.19
N ASP A 64 -17.97 1.51 7.33
CA ASP A 64 -19.18 2.00 8.00
C ASP A 64 -18.87 3.12 8.99
N VAL A 65 -17.64 3.17 9.52
CA VAL A 65 -17.22 4.21 10.47
C VAL A 65 -16.34 5.26 9.80
N LEU A 66 -15.32 4.85 9.02
CA LEU A 66 -14.41 5.80 8.37
C LEU A 66 -14.87 6.24 6.97
N GLY A 67 -15.89 5.59 6.39
CA GLY A 67 -16.48 6.00 5.12
C GLY A 67 -15.64 5.67 3.88
N PHE A 68 -14.70 4.72 3.99
CA PHE A 68 -13.98 4.22 2.83
C PHE A 68 -14.91 3.42 1.91
N ARG A 69 -14.60 3.43 0.62
CA ARG A 69 -15.24 2.58 -0.39
C ARG A 69 -14.31 1.46 -0.77
N ILE A 70 -14.87 0.34 -1.18
CA ILE A 70 -14.09 -0.81 -1.65
C ILE A 70 -13.70 -0.57 -3.10
N SER A 71 -12.43 -0.77 -3.37
CA SER A 71 -11.81 -0.59 -4.68
C SER A 71 -11.80 -1.92 -5.41
N ASP A 72 -11.22 -2.94 -4.78
CA ASP A 72 -11.05 -4.29 -5.30
C ASP A 72 -10.76 -5.26 -4.14
N TYR A 73 -10.79 -6.55 -4.45
CA TYR A 73 -10.31 -7.61 -3.59
C TYR A 73 -9.22 -8.45 -4.27
N ILE A 74 -8.28 -8.96 -3.50
CA ILE A 74 -7.42 -10.06 -3.93
C ILE A 74 -7.64 -11.24 -2.99
N ARG A 75 -8.13 -12.35 -3.55
CA ARG A 75 -8.41 -13.61 -2.86
C ARG A 75 -7.56 -14.70 -3.49
N ASP A 76 -6.42 -15.01 -2.87
CA ASP A 76 -5.43 -15.93 -3.43
C ASP A 76 -5.16 -17.06 -2.45
N SER A 77 -5.47 -18.29 -2.87
CA SER A 77 -5.24 -19.52 -2.09
C SER A 77 -4.17 -20.42 -2.70
N GLU A 78 -3.57 -20.04 -3.82
CA GLU A 78 -2.68 -20.90 -4.60
C GLU A 78 -1.21 -20.50 -4.48
N THR A 79 -0.93 -19.20 -4.30
CA THR A 79 0.46 -18.70 -4.25
C THR A 79 1.23 -19.19 -3.04
N LEU A 80 0.55 -19.38 -1.90
CA LEU A 80 1.16 -19.84 -0.65
C LEU A 80 0.44 -21.09 -0.13
N PRO A 81 1.07 -22.29 -0.21
CA PRO A 81 0.46 -23.51 0.27
C PRO A 81 0.03 -23.40 1.75
N GLY A 82 -1.27 -23.53 2.01
CA GLY A 82 -1.83 -23.50 3.36
C GLY A 82 -2.13 -22.09 3.90
N VAL A 83 -1.99 -21.04 3.09
CA VAL A 83 -2.39 -19.67 3.44
C VAL A 83 -3.43 -19.19 2.43
N GLU A 84 -4.62 -18.85 2.93
CA GLU A 84 -5.62 -18.12 2.15
C GLU A 84 -5.37 -16.62 2.36
N LEU A 85 -4.85 -15.95 1.33
CA LEU A 85 -4.73 -14.51 1.33
C LEU A 85 -6.09 -13.89 0.99
N ASP A 86 -6.62 -13.16 1.95
CA ASP A 86 -7.84 -12.39 1.82
C ASP A 86 -7.50 -10.90 2.05
N ALA A 87 -7.29 -10.14 0.96
CA ALA A 87 -7.03 -8.69 1.01
C ALA A 87 -8.16 -7.82 0.41
N THR A 88 -8.61 -6.80 1.14
CA THR A 88 -9.55 -5.76 0.68
C THR A 88 -8.78 -4.46 0.49
N PHE A 89 -8.98 -3.82 -0.66
CA PHE A 89 -8.39 -2.54 -1.03
C PHE A 89 -9.46 -1.45 -0.96
N LEU A 90 -9.14 -0.33 -0.33
CA LEU A 90 -10.11 0.70 -0.01
C LEU A 90 -9.64 2.11 -0.41
N HIS A 91 -10.53 2.84 -1.07
CA HIS A 91 -10.31 4.21 -1.52
C HIS A 91 -11.23 5.20 -0.82
N THR A 92 -10.92 6.47 -1.06
CA THR A 92 -11.77 7.62 -0.70
C THR A 92 -12.00 8.44 -1.96
N HIS A 93 -12.71 9.56 -1.83
CA HIS A 93 -12.97 10.50 -2.92
C HIS A 93 -11.72 11.12 -3.57
N THR A 94 -10.49 10.78 -3.15
CA THR A 94 -9.23 11.29 -3.73
C THR A 94 -8.95 10.71 -5.12
N GLY A 95 -9.58 9.58 -5.46
CA GLY A 95 -9.36 8.85 -6.71
C GLY A 95 -8.13 7.92 -6.68
N ARG A 96 -7.34 7.89 -5.60
CA ARG A 96 -6.28 6.88 -5.47
C ARG A 96 -6.93 5.50 -5.41
N HIS A 97 -6.41 4.53 -6.18
CA HIS A 97 -6.97 3.17 -6.19
C HIS A 97 -7.16 2.61 -4.79
N HIS A 98 -6.22 2.84 -3.87
CA HIS A 98 -6.46 2.61 -2.45
C HIS A 98 -5.54 3.51 -1.65
N SER A 99 -6.04 4.12 -0.58
CA SER A 99 -5.19 4.74 0.44
C SER A 99 -4.97 3.81 1.63
N LEU A 100 -5.78 2.76 1.71
CA LEU A 100 -5.78 1.78 2.79
C LEU A 100 -6.08 0.40 2.21
N ALA A 101 -5.31 -0.59 2.61
CA ALA A 101 -5.61 -1.99 2.37
C ALA A 101 -5.58 -2.75 3.70
N THR A 102 -6.31 -3.85 3.76
CA THR A 102 -6.20 -4.77 4.88
C THR A 102 -6.28 -6.22 4.43
N ALA A 103 -5.50 -7.06 5.09
CA ALA A 103 -5.45 -8.48 4.80
C ALA A 103 -5.49 -9.31 6.09
N HIS A 104 -5.94 -10.56 5.97
CA HIS A 104 -5.80 -11.56 7.03
C HIS A 104 -4.79 -12.62 6.62
N ILE A 105 -3.53 -12.40 7.02
CA ILE A 105 -2.42 -13.33 6.77
C ILE A 105 -1.48 -13.43 7.98
N PRO A 106 -0.72 -14.53 8.12
CA PRO A 106 0.22 -14.73 9.21
C PRO A 106 1.46 -13.81 9.16
N ALA A 107 1.34 -12.57 9.61
CA ALA A 107 2.45 -11.62 9.62
C ALA A 107 3.00 -11.29 11.03
N PRO A 108 4.30 -10.98 11.16
CA PRO A 108 4.91 -10.63 12.45
C PRO A 108 4.57 -9.22 12.95
N LYS A 109 4.01 -8.36 12.08
CA LYS A 109 3.69 -6.95 12.35
C LYS A 109 2.26 -6.64 11.93
N LYS A 110 1.66 -5.65 12.60
CA LYS A 110 0.33 -5.11 12.24
C LYS A 110 0.35 -4.27 10.96
N MET A 111 1.46 -3.58 10.72
CA MET A 111 1.71 -2.89 9.46
C MET A 111 2.51 -3.84 8.59
N HIS A 112 1.95 -4.21 7.44
CA HIS A 112 2.65 -5.04 6.48
C HIS A 112 3.61 -4.17 5.67
N HIS A 113 3.07 -3.14 5.01
CA HIS A 113 3.87 -2.16 4.29
C HIS A 113 3.18 -0.79 4.25
N PHE A 114 3.97 0.24 3.95
CA PHE A 114 3.44 1.48 3.37
C PHE A 114 4.06 1.70 2.00
N MET A 115 3.32 2.38 1.13
CA MET A 115 3.72 2.65 -0.24
C MET A 115 3.81 4.15 -0.49
N VAL A 116 4.78 4.55 -1.29
CA VAL A 116 4.82 5.88 -1.91
C VAL A 116 4.97 5.75 -3.42
N GLU A 117 4.29 6.62 -4.15
CA GLU A 117 4.22 6.55 -5.60
C GLU A 117 5.09 7.64 -6.26
N ALA A 118 6.01 7.22 -7.13
CA ALA A 118 6.83 8.11 -7.93
C ALA A 118 6.08 8.63 -9.15
N GLN A 119 6.39 9.86 -9.58
CA GLN A 119 5.83 10.42 -10.81
C GLN A 119 6.45 9.82 -12.07
N ASP A 120 7.65 9.22 -11.99
CA ASP A 120 8.34 8.63 -13.14
C ASP A 120 8.75 7.17 -12.84
N LEU A 121 8.51 6.27 -13.78
CA LEU A 121 8.87 4.85 -13.65
C LEU A 121 10.39 4.65 -13.53
N ASN A 122 11.21 5.50 -14.15
CA ASN A 122 12.66 5.42 -14.04
C ASN A 122 13.13 5.65 -12.61
N ASP A 123 12.41 6.45 -11.80
CA ASP A 123 12.74 6.62 -10.39
C ASP A 123 12.59 5.30 -9.62
N VAL A 124 11.58 4.49 -9.95
CA VAL A 124 11.36 3.16 -9.39
C VAL A 124 12.53 2.23 -9.75
N GLY A 125 12.88 2.15 -11.04
CA GLY A 125 13.99 1.31 -11.50
C GLY A 125 15.34 1.72 -10.89
N GLN A 126 15.64 3.02 -10.86
CA GLN A 126 16.89 3.51 -10.27
C GLN A 126 16.93 3.32 -8.75
N ALA A 127 15.80 3.46 -8.06
CA ALA A 127 15.73 3.15 -6.62
C ALA A 127 15.94 1.66 -6.36
N TYR A 128 15.38 0.81 -7.21
CA TYR A 128 15.58 -0.63 -7.15
C TYR A 128 17.05 -1.01 -7.27
N ASP A 129 17.74 -0.49 -8.28
CA ASP A 129 19.19 -0.74 -8.48
C ASP A 129 20.01 -0.26 -7.28
N ARG A 130 19.74 0.94 -6.75
CA ARG A 130 20.40 1.45 -5.54
C ARG A 130 20.16 0.55 -4.32
N CYS A 131 18.97 -0.04 -4.18
CA CYS A 131 18.67 -0.95 -3.08
C CYS A 131 19.45 -2.26 -3.20
N ILE A 132 19.61 -2.79 -4.42
CA ILE A 132 20.47 -3.95 -4.71
C ILE A 132 21.92 -3.65 -4.36
N GLU A 133 22.46 -2.54 -4.88
CA GLU A 133 23.86 -2.15 -4.68
C GLU A 133 24.20 -1.94 -3.20
N ALA A 134 23.24 -1.40 -2.43
CA ALA A 134 23.37 -1.21 -0.99
C ALA A 134 23.15 -2.49 -0.16
N GLY A 135 22.73 -3.60 -0.78
CA GLY A 135 22.52 -4.88 -0.11
C GLY A 135 21.30 -4.92 0.81
N TYR A 136 20.25 -4.12 0.53
CA TYR A 136 19.00 -4.19 1.28
C TYR A 136 18.24 -5.49 1.01
N ASP A 137 17.57 -6.03 2.04
CA ASP A 137 16.71 -7.21 1.89
C ASP A 137 15.41 -6.81 1.19
N MET A 138 15.18 -7.36 0.00
CA MET A 138 13.96 -7.16 -0.78
C MET A 138 13.17 -8.46 -0.79
N PHE A 139 12.06 -8.46 -0.06
CA PHE A 139 11.18 -9.62 0.01
C PHE A 139 10.33 -9.78 -1.25
N SER A 140 10.23 -8.74 -2.08
CA SER A 140 9.58 -8.79 -3.39
C SER A 140 10.29 -7.82 -4.35
N GLY A 141 10.89 -8.35 -5.43
CA GLY A 141 11.53 -7.55 -6.48
C GLY A 141 10.52 -6.83 -7.38
N ILE A 142 10.98 -6.25 -8.49
CA ILE A 142 10.07 -5.54 -9.42
C ILE A 142 8.97 -6.49 -9.93
N GLY A 143 7.73 -6.02 -9.89
CA GLY A 143 6.57 -6.67 -10.51
C GLY A 143 5.43 -5.70 -10.75
N HIS A 144 4.27 -6.27 -11.07
CA HIS A 144 3.07 -5.51 -11.36
C HIS A 144 1.84 -6.13 -10.70
N HIS A 145 1.01 -5.26 -10.15
CA HIS A 145 -0.24 -5.64 -9.50
C HIS A 145 -1.41 -5.59 -10.49
N PRO A 146 -2.24 -6.64 -10.57
CA PRO A 146 -3.31 -6.71 -11.55
C PRO A 146 -4.50 -5.81 -11.22
N ASN A 147 -4.70 -5.42 -9.95
CA ASN A 147 -5.83 -4.59 -9.52
C ASN A 147 -5.56 -3.10 -9.80
N ASP A 148 -4.55 -2.54 -9.14
CA ASP A 148 -4.26 -1.11 -9.21
C ASP A 148 -3.32 -0.72 -10.35
N LYS A 149 -2.74 -1.71 -11.05
CA LYS A 149 -1.78 -1.56 -12.15
C LYS A 149 -0.44 -0.93 -11.77
N VAL A 150 -0.12 -0.85 -10.48
CA VAL A 150 1.17 -0.31 -10.07
C VAL A 150 2.29 -1.26 -10.47
N ILE A 151 3.38 -0.69 -10.99
CA ILE A 151 4.67 -1.36 -11.07
C ILE A 151 5.47 -0.98 -9.83
N SER A 152 5.81 -1.94 -8.98
CA SER A 152 6.48 -1.67 -7.71
C SER A 152 7.49 -2.74 -7.31
N PHE A 153 8.26 -2.45 -6.26
CA PHE A 153 9.09 -3.41 -5.54
C PHE A 153 9.05 -3.09 -4.04
N TYR A 154 9.54 -4.03 -3.23
CA TYR A 154 9.44 -3.95 -1.78
C TYR A 154 10.78 -4.13 -1.08
N VAL A 155 11.09 -3.22 -0.17
CA VAL A 155 12.28 -3.26 0.67
C VAL A 155 11.88 -3.46 2.13
N GLN A 156 12.59 -4.34 2.84
CA GLN A 156 12.40 -4.52 4.26
C GLN A 156 12.98 -3.33 5.04
N SER A 157 12.14 -2.62 5.78
CA SER A 157 12.62 -1.58 6.70
C SER A 157 13.32 -2.21 7.92
N PRO A 158 14.24 -1.48 8.59
CA PRO A 158 14.84 -1.91 9.86
C PRO A 158 13.82 -2.17 10.99
N SER A 159 12.61 -1.61 10.88
CA SER A 159 11.53 -1.78 11.86
C SER A 159 10.69 -3.05 11.63
N GLY A 160 10.93 -3.78 10.53
CA GLY A 160 10.29 -5.07 10.26
C GLY A 160 9.00 -5.00 9.43
N PHE A 161 8.64 -3.86 8.85
CA PHE A 161 7.58 -3.72 7.85
C PHE A 161 8.17 -3.31 6.48
N GLY A 162 7.44 -3.51 5.39
CA GLY A 162 7.88 -3.17 4.04
C GLY A 162 7.72 -1.70 3.65
N LEU A 163 8.66 -1.19 2.88
CA LEU A 163 8.46 -0.02 2.03
C LEU A 163 8.19 -0.51 0.61
N GLU A 164 7.01 -0.22 0.09
CA GLU A 164 6.71 -0.37 -1.32
C GLU A 164 7.03 0.93 -2.05
N PHE A 165 7.74 0.81 -3.17
CA PHE A 165 8.01 1.96 -4.03
C PHE A 165 7.56 1.65 -5.45
N GLY A 166 6.65 2.46 -5.97
CA GLY A 166 5.96 2.13 -7.21
C GLY A 166 5.55 3.32 -8.06
N HIS A 167 5.01 3.01 -9.23
CA HIS A 167 4.54 3.98 -10.21
C HIS A 167 3.43 3.38 -11.07
N GLY A 168 2.49 4.22 -11.49
CA GLY A 168 1.55 3.90 -12.57
C GLY A 168 0.21 3.36 -12.06
N SER A 169 -0.13 3.61 -10.79
CA SER A 169 -1.42 3.21 -10.26
C SER A 169 -2.57 3.89 -11.03
N VAL A 170 -3.64 3.15 -11.29
CA VAL A 170 -4.86 3.70 -11.88
C VAL A 170 -5.54 4.67 -10.91
N VAL A 171 -6.27 5.62 -11.50
CA VAL A 171 -7.11 6.57 -10.77
C VAL A 171 -8.57 6.10 -10.87
N ILE A 172 -9.19 5.90 -9.71
CA ILE A 172 -10.61 5.54 -9.59
C ILE A 172 -11.48 6.75 -9.90
N ASP A 173 -12.49 6.51 -10.74
CA ASP A 173 -13.67 7.34 -10.89
C ASP A 173 -14.87 6.59 -10.28
N ASP A 174 -15.44 7.16 -9.21
CA ASP A 174 -16.53 6.55 -8.45
C ASP A 174 -17.79 6.26 -9.30
N ASP A 175 -17.98 6.99 -10.41
CA ASP A 175 -19.15 6.82 -11.29
C ASP A 175 -18.99 5.66 -12.27
N THR A 176 -17.76 5.23 -12.55
CA THR A 176 -17.45 4.26 -13.61
C THR A 176 -16.64 3.05 -13.13
N TRP A 177 -16.09 3.10 -11.92
CA TRP A 177 -15.29 2.01 -11.37
C TRP A 177 -16.13 0.79 -11.01
N GLU A 178 -15.68 -0.37 -11.46
CA GLU A 178 -16.29 -1.67 -11.15
C GLU A 178 -15.35 -2.47 -10.24
N VAL A 179 -15.84 -2.77 -9.04
CA VAL A 179 -15.10 -3.61 -8.07
C VAL A 179 -14.97 -5.03 -8.59
N LYS A 180 -13.74 -5.55 -8.54
CA LYS A 180 -13.37 -6.89 -9.02
C LYS A 180 -12.72 -7.71 -7.91
N ASN A 181 -12.76 -9.02 -8.12
CA ASN A 181 -12.01 -9.99 -7.34
C ASN A 181 -10.89 -10.55 -8.22
N TYR A 182 -9.65 -10.44 -7.78
CA TYR A 182 -8.49 -11.03 -8.43
C TYR A 182 -8.02 -12.26 -7.65
N GLN A 183 -7.48 -13.24 -8.37
CA GLN A 183 -7.01 -14.52 -7.79
C GLN A 183 -5.49 -14.60 -7.63
N GLN A 184 -4.79 -13.52 -7.95
CA GLN A 184 -3.33 -13.46 -7.89
C GLN A 184 -2.88 -12.09 -7.43
N MET A 185 -1.84 -12.05 -6.60
CA MET A 185 -1.22 -10.79 -6.18
C MET A 185 -0.45 -10.11 -7.30
N SER A 186 0.10 -10.86 -8.24
CA SER A 186 0.95 -10.30 -9.31
C SER A 186 0.68 -11.01 -10.61
N ASP A 187 0.55 -10.27 -11.71
CA ASP A 187 0.44 -10.84 -13.05
C ASP A 187 1.81 -11.13 -13.67
N TRP A 188 2.85 -10.43 -13.24
CA TRP A 188 4.25 -10.79 -13.45
C TRP A 188 5.16 -10.15 -12.39
N GLY A 189 6.39 -10.67 -12.27
CA GLY A 189 7.40 -10.14 -11.35
C GLY A 189 7.14 -10.46 -9.88
N HIS A 190 7.51 -9.55 -8.98
CA HIS A 190 7.37 -9.68 -7.52
C HIS A 190 7.99 -10.97 -6.94
N LYS A 191 9.10 -11.39 -7.55
CA LYS A 191 9.85 -12.57 -7.10
C LYS A 191 10.74 -12.20 -5.91
N PRO A 192 10.88 -13.07 -4.90
CA PRO A 192 11.83 -12.83 -3.80
C PRO A 192 13.26 -12.76 -4.31
N GLN A 193 14.04 -11.78 -3.86
CA GLN A 193 15.46 -11.64 -4.24
C GLN A 193 16.40 -12.44 -3.32
N SER A 194 16.04 -12.57 -2.03
CA SER A 194 16.86 -13.25 -1.02
C SER A 194 16.43 -14.70 -0.74
N GLY A 195 15.46 -15.25 -1.50
CA GLY A 195 14.83 -16.54 -1.19
C GLY A 195 13.99 -16.53 0.10
N LYS A 196 13.80 -15.37 0.72
CA LYS A 196 12.93 -15.16 1.88
C LYS A 196 11.63 -14.54 1.41
N GLN A 197 10.52 -15.25 1.63
CA GLN A 197 9.19 -14.68 1.51
C GLN A 197 8.75 -14.23 2.90
N LEU A 198 8.30 -12.99 3.05
CA LEU A 198 7.57 -12.59 4.25
C LEU A 198 6.18 -13.22 4.14
N LEU A 199 5.85 -14.02 5.15
CA LEU A 199 4.48 -14.49 5.41
C LEU A 199 3.70 -13.35 6.10
#